data_AF-A0AB33JBW3-F1
#
_entry.id   AF-A0AB33JBW3-F1
#
_cell.length_a   1.000
_cell.length_b   1.000
_cell.length_c   1.000
_cell.angle_alpha   90.00
_cell.angle_beta   90.00
_cell.angle_gamma   90.00
#
_symmetry.space_group_name_H-M   'P 1'
#
loop_
_entity.id
_entity.type
_entity.pdbx_description
1 polymer ?
#
loop_
_entity_poly.entity_id
_entity_poly.type
_entity_poly.pdbx_seq_one_letter_code
_entity_poly.pdbx_strand_id
1 'polypeptide(L)'
;MFLLLLLLSFGVCTQASKDFDEKLREKIRGSWCFVGDPGYCAMQIEEDSIIWVDIAPDHSYAYTIVDGVLKTSSPNEAALISEPISFAGDTLIIGVPADEEPVLRLLPFSTISIRGKRVKIPYTEDALWEEEFNALMESLNNQPLSGAILNEWNTLGLFTDGAVAETYDNYLADLYMKHPQVFLDWIYNHQEIDSDSHTIRTVIMGGGEEIVGYPTKLRVQKDINNIKNLAQKRYLITLLNEWKQY
;
A
#
# COMPACT_ATOMS: atom_id res chain seq x y z
N MET A 1 -17.37 -42.10 -34.73
CA MET A 1 -18.00 -40.80 -34.39
C MET A 1 -17.81 -40.39 -32.93
N PHE A 2 -17.64 -41.32 -31.97
CA PHE A 2 -17.34 -40.99 -30.57
C PHE A 2 -15.91 -40.45 -30.33
N LEU A 3 -14.91 -40.87 -31.12
CA LEU A 3 -13.52 -40.42 -30.95
C LEU A 3 -13.30 -38.94 -31.34
N LEU A 4 -14.11 -38.41 -32.27
CA LEU A 4 -13.99 -37.03 -32.75
C LEU A 4 -14.57 -36.02 -31.73
N LEU A 5 -15.63 -36.41 -31.00
CA LEU A 5 -16.27 -35.58 -29.97
C LEU A 5 -15.38 -35.43 -28.73
N LEU A 6 -14.65 -36.48 -28.33
CA LEU A 6 -13.67 -36.41 -27.24
C LEU A 6 -12.49 -35.48 -27.57
N LEU A 7 -11.92 -35.58 -28.77
CA LEU A 7 -10.82 -34.70 -29.19
C LEU A 7 -11.23 -33.23 -29.28
N LEU A 8 -12.48 -32.95 -29.70
CA LEU A 8 -13.04 -31.59 -29.70
C LEU A 8 -13.26 -31.06 -28.29
N SER A 9 -13.76 -31.89 -27.35
CA SER A 9 -13.91 -31.46 -25.95
C SER A 9 -12.56 -31.21 -25.26
N PHE A 10 -11.54 -32.02 -25.55
CA PHE A 10 -10.18 -31.81 -25.02
C PHE A 10 -9.53 -30.56 -25.62
N GLY A 11 -9.64 -30.34 -26.93
CA GLY A 11 -9.10 -29.15 -27.60
C GLY A 11 -9.71 -27.85 -27.07
N VAL A 12 -11.04 -27.82 -26.88
CA VAL A 12 -11.75 -26.64 -26.35
C VAL A 12 -11.38 -26.36 -24.89
N CYS A 13 -11.28 -27.39 -24.03
CA CYS A 13 -10.83 -27.21 -22.65
C CYS A 13 -9.38 -26.72 -22.56
N THR A 14 -8.47 -27.24 -23.40
CA THR A 14 -7.06 -26.80 -23.41
C THR A 14 -6.88 -25.37 -23.92
N GLN A 15 -7.70 -24.92 -24.87
CA GLN A 15 -7.65 -23.54 -25.33
C GLN A 15 -8.20 -22.57 -24.27
N ALA A 16 -9.31 -22.93 -23.61
CA ALA A 16 -9.89 -22.11 -22.56
C ALA A 16 -8.96 -21.94 -21.33
N SER A 17 -8.22 -22.99 -20.96
CA SER A 17 -7.19 -22.92 -19.90
C SER A 17 -6.02 -22.00 -20.30
N LYS A 18 -5.53 -22.10 -21.54
CA LYS A 18 -4.49 -21.20 -22.07
C LYS A 18 -4.93 -19.74 -22.12
N ASP A 19 -6.13 -19.46 -22.61
CA ASP A 19 -6.68 -18.10 -22.68
C ASP A 19 -6.89 -17.50 -21.28
N PHE A 20 -7.19 -18.35 -20.29
CA PHE A 20 -7.28 -17.95 -18.89
C PHE A 20 -5.90 -17.61 -18.31
N ASP A 21 -4.90 -18.45 -18.51
CA ASP A 21 -3.54 -18.25 -18.02
C ASP A 21 -2.88 -17.01 -18.64
N GLU A 22 -3.16 -16.72 -19.92
CA GLU A 22 -2.69 -15.51 -20.60
C GLU A 22 -3.29 -14.23 -19.99
N LYS A 23 -4.62 -14.21 -19.77
CA LYS A 23 -5.27 -13.08 -19.07
C LYS A 23 -4.79 -12.91 -17.65
N LEU A 24 -4.51 -14.02 -16.95
CA LEU A 24 -3.99 -13.97 -15.60
C LEU A 24 -2.57 -13.39 -15.58
N ARG A 25 -1.73 -13.82 -16.55
CA ARG A 25 -0.38 -13.27 -16.75
C ARG A 25 -0.43 -11.76 -16.99
N GLU A 26 -1.30 -11.29 -17.88
CA GLU A 26 -1.47 -9.85 -18.12
C GLU A 26 -1.89 -9.11 -16.85
N LYS A 27 -2.79 -9.69 -16.05
CA LYS A 27 -3.34 -9.06 -14.86
C LYS A 27 -2.35 -8.93 -13.71
N ILE A 28 -1.43 -9.90 -13.54
CA ILE A 28 -0.45 -9.87 -12.45
C ILE A 28 0.78 -8.99 -12.75
N ARG A 29 0.97 -8.54 -14.00
CA ARG A 29 2.09 -7.68 -14.39
C ARG A 29 2.08 -6.36 -13.61
N GLY A 30 3.26 -5.89 -13.25
CA GLY A 30 3.47 -4.64 -12.53
C GLY A 30 4.21 -4.81 -11.21
N SER A 31 4.27 -3.73 -10.45
CA SER A 31 4.95 -3.66 -9.15
C SER A 31 3.95 -3.83 -8.01
N TRP A 32 4.37 -4.53 -6.96
CA TRP A 32 3.53 -4.95 -5.84
C TRP A 32 4.21 -4.68 -4.50
N CYS A 33 3.43 -4.28 -3.50
CA CYS A 33 3.85 -4.15 -2.11
C CYS A 33 3.06 -5.07 -1.18
N PHE A 34 3.62 -5.41 -0.02
CA PHE A 34 2.89 -6.20 0.97
C PHE A 34 1.74 -5.40 1.57
N VAL A 35 0.62 -6.07 1.85
CA VAL A 35 -0.44 -5.48 2.69
C VAL A 35 0.14 -5.20 4.07
N GLY A 36 0.21 -3.92 4.43
CA GLY A 36 0.79 -3.45 5.70
C GLY A 36 2.14 -2.77 5.54
N ASP A 37 2.79 -2.90 4.39
CA ASP A 37 4.06 -2.24 4.07
C ASP A 37 3.99 -1.55 2.69
N PRO A 38 3.23 -0.45 2.57
CA PRO A 38 2.95 0.16 1.27
C PRO A 38 4.12 0.99 0.73
N GLY A 39 5.09 1.38 1.56
CA GLY A 39 6.25 2.20 1.15
C GLY A 39 7.33 1.42 0.40
N TYR A 40 7.25 0.09 0.43
CA TYR A 40 8.26 -0.79 -0.15
C TYR A 40 7.71 -1.59 -1.33
N CYS A 41 8.44 -1.58 -2.46
CA CYS A 41 8.16 -2.45 -3.59
C CYS A 41 8.76 -3.84 -3.29
N ALA A 42 7.91 -4.81 -2.98
CA ALA A 42 8.33 -6.17 -2.61
C ALA A 42 8.60 -7.05 -3.83
N MET A 43 7.84 -6.85 -4.90
CA MET A 43 7.88 -7.72 -6.07
C MET A 43 7.52 -6.96 -7.34
N GLN A 44 8.27 -7.22 -8.41
CA GLN A 44 7.97 -6.77 -9.76
C GLN A 44 7.73 -7.99 -10.65
N ILE A 45 6.57 -8.04 -11.30
CA ILE A 45 6.22 -9.09 -12.26
C ILE A 45 6.26 -8.49 -13.66
N GLU A 46 7.20 -8.99 -14.46
CA GLU A 46 7.38 -8.63 -15.85
C GLU A 46 6.71 -9.67 -16.77
N GLU A 47 6.97 -9.56 -18.08
CA GLU A 47 6.39 -10.44 -19.09
C GLU A 47 6.70 -11.92 -18.84
N ASP A 48 7.95 -12.22 -18.54
CA ASP A 48 8.51 -13.57 -18.41
C ASP A 48 9.24 -13.82 -17.08
N SER A 49 9.41 -12.78 -16.26
CA SER A 49 10.15 -12.87 -15.00
C SER A 49 9.44 -12.25 -13.79
N ILE A 50 9.82 -12.71 -12.60
CA ILE A 50 9.46 -12.13 -11.31
C ILE A 50 10.75 -11.72 -10.62
N ILE A 51 10.80 -10.49 -10.13
CA ILE A 51 11.92 -9.94 -9.36
C ILE A 51 11.43 -9.75 -7.93
N TRP A 52 12.11 -10.40 -6.99
CA TRP A 52 11.94 -10.15 -5.55
C TRP A 52 13.00 -9.14 -5.12
N VAL A 53 12.58 -7.96 -4.70
CA VAL A 53 13.47 -6.79 -4.52
C VAL A 53 14.35 -6.90 -3.27
N ASP A 54 14.03 -7.79 -2.31
CA ASP A 54 14.80 -7.93 -1.05
C ASP A 54 15.71 -9.17 -0.99
N ILE A 55 15.71 -10.01 -2.02
CA ILE A 55 16.64 -11.15 -2.05
C ILE A 55 17.92 -10.66 -2.70
N ALA A 56 18.83 -10.08 -1.90
CA ALA A 56 20.12 -9.64 -2.41
C ALA A 56 21.01 -10.84 -2.80
N PRO A 57 21.57 -10.90 -4.03
CA PRO A 57 21.39 -9.94 -5.12
C PRO A 57 20.04 -10.13 -5.83
N ASP A 58 19.34 -9.03 -6.17
CA ASP A 58 18.04 -9.06 -6.84
C ASP A 58 18.00 -10.12 -7.94
N HIS A 59 17.24 -11.18 -7.68
CA HIS A 59 17.16 -12.31 -8.58
C HIS A 59 15.89 -12.20 -9.42
N SER A 60 16.09 -12.18 -10.74
CA SER A 60 15.02 -12.36 -11.71
C SER A 60 14.77 -13.85 -11.91
N TYR A 61 13.55 -14.30 -11.60
CA TYR A 61 13.12 -15.68 -11.70
C TYR A 61 12.17 -15.83 -12.87
N ALA A 62 12.48 -16.73 -13.82
CA ALA A 62 11.53 -17.10 -14.84
C ALA A 62 10.27 -17.72 -14.19
N TYR A 63 9.10 -17.37 -14.72
CA TYR A 63 7.84 -17.93 -14.23
C TYR A 63 6.91 -18.42 -15.34
N THR A 64 6.09 -19.40 -14.98
CA THR A 64 4.96 -19.85 -15.79
C THR A 64 3.69 -19.83 -14.96
N ILE A 65 2.55 -19.71 -15.65
CA ILE A 65 1.23 -19.91 -15.06
C ILE A 65 0.66 -21.13 -15.77
N VAL A 66 0.19 -22.10 -14.99
CA VAL A 66 -0.49 -23.29 -15.51
C VAL A 66 -1.72 -23.52 -14.66
N ASP A 67 -2.90 -23.40 -15.27
CA ASP A 67 -4.19 -23.58 -14.62
C ASP A 67 -4.34 -22.71 -13.35
N GLY A 68 -3.90 -21.45 -13.44
CA GLY A 68 -3.97 -20.48 -12.34
C GLY A 68 -2.93 -20.66 -11.22
N VAL A 69 -1.98 -21.58 -11.38
CA VAL A 69 -0.88 -21.80 -10.44
C VAL A 69 0.38 -21.11 -10.95
N LEU A 70 0.95 -20.21 -10.14
CA LEU A 70 2.25 -19.61 -10.38
C LEU A 70 3.33 -20.64 -10.14
N LYS A 71 4.25 -20.79 -11.08
CA LYS A 71 5.43 -21.64 -10.95
C LYS A 71 6.68 -20.83 -11.23
N THR A 72 7.52 -20.64 -10.22
CA THR A 72 8.84 -20.00 -10.37
C THR A 72 9.94 -21.05 -10.39
N SER A 73 10.96 -20.85 -11.25
CA SER A 73 12.17 -21.67 -11.24
C SER A 73 13.30 -20.90 -10.57
N SER A 74 13.62 -21.20 -9.31
CA SER A 74 14.84 -20.71 -8.66
C SER A 74 16.02 -21.64 -8.98
N PRO A 75 17.17 -21.12 -9.45
CA PRO A 75 18.38 -21.93 -9.65
C PRO A 75 19.04 -22.37 -8.34
N ASN A 76 18.82 -21.63 -7.23
CA ASN A 76 19.61 -21.76 -6.00
C ASN A 76 18.78 -22.08 -4.74
N GLU A 77 17.45 -22.06 -4.83
CA GLU A 77 16.56 -22.44 -3.73
C GLU A 77 15.61 -23.56 -4.17
N ALA A 78 15.50 -24.60 -3.35
CA ALA A 78 14.63 -25.74 -3.61
C ALA A 78 13.12 -25.40 -3.54
N ALA A 79 12.75 -24.16 -3.24
CA ALA A 79 11.38 -23.70 -3.24
C ALA A 79 10.98 -23.25 -4.65
N LEU A 80 10.50 -24.19 -5.46
CA LEU A 80 9.54 -23.84 -6.50
C LEU A 80 8.34 -23.21 -5.76
N ILE A 81 8.12 -21.91 -5.92
CA ILE A 81 6.81 -21.33 -5.56
C ILE A 81 5.85 -21.95 -6.57
N SER A 82 5.04 -22.89 -6.11
CA SER A 82 4.01 -23.57 -6.91
C SER A 82 2.66 -23.28 -6.28
N GLU A 83 2.32 -22.00 -6.27
CA GLU A 83 1.21 -21.49 -5.48
C GLU A 83 0.04 -21.03 -6.35
N PRO A 84 -1.21 -21.33 -5.97
CA PRO A 84 -2.37 -20.80 -6.66
C PRO A 84 -2.40 -19.26 -6.54
N ILE A 85 -2.77 -18.60 -7.64
CA ILE A 85 -3.02 -17.16 -7.66
C ILE A 85 -4.52 -16.91 -7.59
N SER A 86 -4.92 -15.92 -6.81
CA SER A 86 -6.29 -15.39 -6.84
C SER A 86 -6.30 -13.89 -6.60
N PHE A 87 -7.47 -13.28 -6.76
CA PHE A 87 -7.69 -11.85 -6.51
C PHE A 87 -8.87 -11.64 -5.58
N ALA A 88 -8.69 -10.77 -4.58
CA ALA A 88 -9.77 -10.20 -3.78
C ALA A 88 -9.83 -8.69 -4.07
N GLY A 89 -10.67 -8.30 -5.03
CA GLY A 89 -10.62 -6.96 -5.60
C GLY A 89 -9.28 -6.71 -6.31
N ASP A 90 -8.57 -5.67 -5.88
CA ASP A 90 -7.25 -5.30 -6.39
C ASP A 90 -6.09 -6.00 -5.65
N THR A 91 -6.38 -6.76 -4.60
CA THR A 91 -5.37 -7.49 -3.85
C THR A 91 -5.03 -8.79 -4.55
N LEU A 92 -3.75 -8.93 -4.95
CA LEU A 92 -3.17 -10.17 -5.43
C LEU A 92 -2.91 -11.09 -4.24
N ILE A 93 -3.37 -12.33 -4.35
CA ILE A 93 -3.21 -13.39 -3.35
C ILE A 93 -2.41 -14.51 -3.99
N ILE A 94 -1.28 -14.86 -3.41
CA ILE A 94 -0.44 -16.00 -3.83
C ILE A 94 -0.40 -16.98 -2.66
N GLY A 95 -0.84 -18.21 -2.94
CA GLY A 95 -0.89 -19.30 -1.96
C GLY A 95 -2.30 -19.62 -1.49
N VAL A 96 -2.44 -20.79 -0.87
CA VAL A 96 -3.64 -21.21 -0.14
C VAL A 96 -3.44 -21.01 1.35
N PRO A 97 -4.49 -20.64 2.11
CA PRO A 97 -4.43 -20.72 3.56
C PRO A 97 -4.21 -22.18 3.97
N ALA A 98 -2.97 -22.54 4.31
CA ALA A 98 -2.67 -23.72 5.09
C ALA A 98 -2.60 -23.31 6.56
N ASP A 99 -2.82 -24.25 7.49
CA ASP A 99 -2.85 -23.97 8.92
C ASP A 99 -1.52 -23.37 9.45
N GLU A 100 -0.44 -23.37 8.67
CA GLU A 100 0.88 -22.87 9.06
C GLU A 100 1.67 -22.10 7.97
N GLU A 101 1.17 -21.94 6.74
CA GLU A 101 1.91 -21.21 5.67
C GLU A 101 1.33 -19.82 5.37
N PRO A 102 2.20 -18.80 5.19
CA PRO A 102 1.74 -17.44 4.92
C PRO A 102 1.20 -17.32 3.49
N VAL A 103 -0.06 -16.94 3.38
CA VAL A 103 -0.63 -16.44 2.13
C VAL A 103 -0.07 -15.05 1.86
N LEU A 104 0.63 -14.88 0.74
CA LEU A 104 1.12 -13.56 0.35
C LEU A 104 -0.07 -12.73 -0.13
N ARG A 105 -0.22 -11.54 0.46
CA ARG A 105 -1.26 -10.56 0.09
C ARG A 105 -0.58 -9.28 -0.33
N LEU A 106 -0.83 -8.91 -1.57
CA LEU A 106 -0.08 -7.86 -2.25
C LEU A 106 -1.04 -6.83 -2.84
N LEU A 107 -0.69 -5.56 -2.71
CA LEU A 107 -1.38 -4.45 -3.34
C LEU A 107 -0.53 -3.90 -4.49
N PRO A 108 -1.15 -3.31 -5.53
CA PRO A 108 -0.40 -2.59 -6.55
C PRO A 108 0.46 -1.49 -5.89
N PHE A 109 1.75 -1.47 -6.19
CA PHE A 109 2.69 -0.51 -5.61
C PHE A 109 2.39 0.92 -6.09
N SER A 110 2.69 1.91 -5.26
CA SER A 110 2.45 3.34 -5.55
C SER A 110 0.99 3.64 -5.91
N THR A 111 0.06 3.10 -5.11
CA THR A 111 -1.38 3.32 -5.29
C THR A 111 -2.10 3.58 -3.98
N ILE A 112 -3.18 4.37 -4.02
CA ILE A 112 -4.04 4.69 -2.87
C ILE A 112 -5.50 4.43 -3.16
N SER A 113 -6.31 4.19 -2.13
CA SER A 113 -7.75 4.00 -2.25
C SER A 113 -8.50 5.32 -2.12
N ILE A 114 -9.25 5.68 -3.16
CA ILE A 114 -10.14 6.84 -3.17
C ILE A 114 -11.55 6.36 -3.46
N ARG A 115 -12.47 6.56 -2.51
CA ARG A 115 -13.89 6.18 -2.61
C ARG A 115 -14.07 4.70 -3.00
N GLY A 116 -13.21 3.82 -2.48
CA GLY A 116 -13.22 2.39 -2.74
C GLY A 116 -12.62 1.97 -4.08
N LYS A 117 -11.98 2.88 -4.82
CA LYS A 117 -11.24 2.58 -6.04
C LYS A 117 -9.75 2.82 -5.83
N ARG A 118 -8.92 1.86 -6.25
CA ARG A 118 -7.47 2.03 -6.24
C ARG A 118 -7.04 2.95 -7.39
N VAL A 119 -6.24 3.95 -7.07
CA VAL A 119 -5.75 4.98 -8.01
C VAL A 119 -4.23 5.01 -7.92
N LYS A 120 -3.57 5.11 -9.08
CA LYS A 120 -2.11 5.26 -9.17
C LYS A 120 -1.69 6.64 -8.67
N ILE A 121 -0.60 6.70 -7.91
CA ILE A 121 0.04 7.96 -7.55
C ILE A 121 0.85 8.44 -8.78
N PRO A 122 0.61 9.66 -9.29
CA PRO A 122 1.34 10.20 -10.43
C PRO A 122 2.84 10.24 -10.18
N TYR A 123 3.63 9.94 -11.22
CA TYR A 123 5.09 9.89 -11.12
C TYR A 123 5.68 11.21 -11.62
N THR A 124 6.71 11.73 -10.96
CA THR A 124 7.26 13.08 -11.19
C THR A 124 7.86 13.29 -12.59
N GLU A 125 8.06 12.23 -13.36
CA GLU A 125 8.57 12.28 -14.74
C GLU A 125 7.47 12.51 -15.79
N ASP A 126 6.19 12.38 -15.43
CA ASP A 126 5.06 12.53 -16.37
C ASP A 126 4.72 14.02 -16.60
N ALA A 127 4.51 14.45 -17.84
CA ALA A 127 4.31 15.89 -18.15
C ALA A 127 3.12 16.57 -17.42
N LEU A 128 2.15 15.80 -16.93
CA LEU A 128 0.96 16.28 -16.22
C LEU A 128 0.95 15.87 -14.73
N TRP A 129 2.07 15.37 -14.21
CA TRP A 129 2.14 14.76 -12.88
C TRP A 129 1.60 15.68 -11.78
N GLU A 130 1.93 16.97 -11.82
CA GLU A 130 1.54 17.94 -10.80
C GLU A 130 0.03 18.21 -10.81
N GLU A 131 -0.58 18.30 -12.00
CA GLU A 131 -2.05 18.46 -12.14
C GLU A 131 -2.78 17.22 -11.63
N GLU A 132 -2.32 16.03 -12.03
CA GLU A 132 -2.88 14.76 -11.60
C GLU A 132 -2.72 14.55 -10.09
N PHE A 133 -1.58 14.97 -9.53
CA PHE A 133 -1.31 14.86 -8.09
C PHE A 133 -2.21 15.82 -7.29
N ASN A 134 -2.39 17.05 -7.76
CA ASN A 134 -3.32 18.01 -7.15
C ASN A 134 -4.77 17.52 -7.21
N ALA A 135 -5.19 16.93 -8.33
CA ALA A 135 -6.53 16.33 -8.45
C ALA A 135 -6.71 15.11 -7.52
N LEU A 136 -5.67 14.29 -7.36
CA LEU A 136 -5.64 13.18 -6.41
C LEU A 136 -5.86 13.68 -4.97
N MET A 137 -5.08 14.70 -4.58
CA MET A 137 -5.14 15.36 -3.28
C MET A 137 -6.52 15.95 -2.99
N GLU A 138 -7.10 16.68 -3.93
CA GLU A 138 -8.44 17.25 -3.80
C GLU A 138 -9.51 16.15 -3.64
N SER A 139 -9.40 15.08 -4.43
CA SER A 139 -10.31 13.94 -4.37
C SER A 139 -10.26 13.22 -3.03
N LEU A 140 -9.04 13.04 -2.48
CA LEU A 140 -8.81 12.46 -1.16
C LEU A 140 -9.36 13.36 -0.04
N ASN A 141 -9.11 14.68 -0.10
CA ASN A 141 -9.59 15.67 0.85
C ASN A 141 -11.12 15.79 0.89
N ASN A 142 -11.79 15.53 -0.24
CA ASN A 142 -13.25 15.55 -0.34
C ASN A 142 -13.93 14.29 0.23
N GLN A 143 -13.19 13.35 0.81
CA GLN A 143 -13.77 12.18 1.49
C GLN A 143 -14.10 12.49 2.96
N PRO A 144 -15.15 11.87 3.53
CA PRO A 144 -15.40 11.95 4.97
C PRO A 144 -14.19 11.41 5.75
N LEU A 145 -13.60 12.26 6.60
CA LEU A 145 -12.39 11.89 7.33
C LEU A 145 -12.69 10.77 8.33
N SER A 146 -11.89 9.70 8.27
CA SER A 146 -11.95 8.54 9.15
C SER A 146 -10.56 7.94 9.31
N GLY A 147 -10.38 6.98 10.22
CA GLY A 147 -9.10 6.28 10.38
C GLY A 147 -8.65 5.56 9.10
N ALA A 148 -9.57 5.01 8.31
CA ALA A 148 -9.24 4.40 7.02
C ALA A 148 -8.74 5.44 6.01
N ILE A 149 -9.36 6.62 5.95
CA ILE A 149 -8.90 7.70 5.08
C ILE A 149 -7.55 8.26 5.55
N LEU A 150 -7.30 8.32 6.86
CA LEU A 150 -5.98 8.69 7.38
C LEU A 150 -4.89 7.66 7.03
N ASN A 151 -5.21 6.38 6.91
CA ASN A 151 -4.25 5.40 6.36
C ASN A 151 -3.88 5.75 4.92
N GLU A 152 -4.84 6.12 4.08
CA GLU A 152 -4.56 6.50 2.69
C GLU A 152 -3.76 7.82 2.60
N TRP A 153 -4.03 8.79 3.48
CA TRP A 153 -3.18 9.98 3.64
C TRP A 153 -1.75 9.61 4.04
N ASN A 154 -1.60 8.74 5.04
CA ASN A 154 -0.28 8.28 5.49
C ASN A 154 0.46 7.55 4.38
N THR A 155 -0.22 6.67 3.63
CA THR A 155 0.34 5.98 2.46
C THR A 155 0.80 6.98 1.40
N LEU A 156 -0.02 7.98 1.06
CA LEU A 156 0.38 9.03 0.11
C LEU A 156 1.66 9.73 0.59
N GLY A 157 1.74 10.03 1.89
CA GLY A 157 2.90 10.66 2.54
C GLY A 157 4.22 9.87 2.42
N LEU A 158 4.19 8.58 2.09
CA LEU A 158 5.39 7.77 1.85
C LEU A 158 5.99 8.03 0.46
N PHE A 159 5.20 8.59 -0.45
CA PHE A 159 5.59 8.85 -1.84
C PHE A 159 5.73 10.35 -2.14
N THR A 160 5.51 11.21 -1.15
CA THR A 160 5.66 12.65 -1.29
C THR A 160 7.04 13.09 -0.85
N ASP A 161 7.79 13.68 -1.77
CA ASP A 161 9.04 14.37 -1.50
C ASP A 161 9.12 15.70 -2.26
N GLY A 162 10.19 16.46 -2.00
CA GLY A 162 10.57 17.62 -2.79
C GLY A 162 9.43 18.61 -3.05
N ALA A 163 9.07 18.78 -4.33
CA ALA A 163 8.21 19.87 -4.81
C ALA A 163 6.74 19.78 -4.39
N VAL A 164 6.22 18.61 -4.00
CA VAL A 164 4.81 18.44 -3.59
C VAL A 164 4.61 18.22 -2.10
N ALA A 165 5.71 18.05 -1.34
CA ALA A 165 5.65 17.89 0.12
C ALA A 165 4.86 19.03 0.77
N GLU A 166 5.12 20.28 0.39
CA GLU A 166 4.42 21.45 0.95
C GLU A 166 2.90 21.40 0.68
N THR A 167 2.47 20.97 -0.51
CA THR A 167 1.05 20.85 -0.83
C THR A 167 0.41 19.75 0.01
N TYR A 168 1.05 18.59 0.09
CA TYR A 168 0.60 17.49 0.96
C TYR A 168 0.44 17.95 2.42
N ASP A 169 1.47 18.62 2.93
CA ASP A 169 1.54 19.09 4.31
C ASP A 169 0.45 20.11 4.64
N ASN A 170 0.20 21.06 3.73
CA ASN A 170 -0.86 22.05 3.89
C ASN A 170 -2.25 21.40 4.01
N TYR A 171 -2.57 20.41 3.16
CA TYR A 171 -3.84 19.69 3.25
C TYR A 171 -3.95 18.90 4.55
N LEU A 172 -2.89 18.17 4.94
CA LEU A 172 -2.91 17.33 6.13
C LEU A 172 -3.03 18.18 7.41
N ALA A 173 -2.34 19.32 7.44
CA ALA A 173 -2.45 20.30 8.51
C ALA A 173 -3.86 20.90 8.63
N ASP A 174 -4.45 21.32 7.52
CA ASP A 174 -5.82 21.84 7.48
C ASP A 174 -6.84 20.81 7.99
N LEU A 175 -6.66 19.54 7.60
CA LEU A 175 -7.48 18.43 8.08
C LEU A 175 -7.34 18.23 9.58
N TYR A 176 -6.11 18.27 10.12
CA TYR A 176 -5.88 18.18 11.57
C TYR A 176 -6.59 19.31 12.31
N MET A 177 -6.46 20.55 11.83
CA MET A 177 -7.05 21.73 12.49
C MET A 177 -8.57 21.65 12.59
N LYS A 178 -9.22 21.01 11.60
CA LYS A 178 -10.67 20.76 11.56
C LYS A 178 -11.07 19.54 12.40
N HIS A 179 -10.24 18.50 12.45
CA HIS A 179 -10.59 17.19 13.00
C HIS A 179 -9.52 16.57 13.93
N PRO A 180 -9.04 17.28 14.96
CA PRO A 180 -7.88 16.85 15.73
C PRO A 180 -8.10 15.50 16.45
N GLN A 181 -9.32 15.23 16.90
CA GLN A 181 -9.65 13.97 17.58
C GLN A 181 -9.44 12.75 16.68
N VAL A 182 -9.78 12.84 15.38
CA VAL A 182 -9.67 11.71 14.45
C VAL A 182 -8.21 11.31 14.25
N PHE A 183 -7.32 12.30 14.14
CA PHE A 183 -5.87 12.09 14.05
C PHE A 183 -5.31 11.48 15.33
N LEU A 184 -5.68 12.02 16.49
CA LEU A 184 -5.17 11.53 17.78
C LEU A 184 -5.69 10.12 18.12
N ASP A 185 -6.91 9.78 17.72
CA ASP A 185 -7.44 8.41 17.78
C ASP A 185 -6.67 7.48 16.85
N TRP A 186 -6.40 7.94 15.62
CA TRP A 186 -5.67 7.16 14.65
C TRP A 186 -4.23 6.86 15.11
N ILE A 187 -3.48 7.87 15.58
CA ILE A 187 -2.12 7.69 16.11
C ILE A 187 -2.10 6.71 17.29
N TYR A 188 -3.12 6.78 18.17
CA TYR A 188 -3.22 5.87 19.31
C TYR A 188 -3.53 4.42 18.90
N ASN A 189 -4.26 4.21 17.81
CA ASN A 189 -4.62 2.87 17.34
C ASN A 189 -3.54 2.22 16.46
N HIS A 190 -2.54 2.99 16.01
CA HIS A 190 -1.46 2.53 15.13
C HIS A 190 -0.09 2.65 15.82
N GLN A 191 0.01 2.15 17.06
CA GLN A 191 1.24 2.25 17.87
C GLN A 191 2.39 1.40 17.32
N GLU A 192 2.04 0.33 16.60
CA GLU A 192 2.96 -0.69 16.07
C GLU A 192 3.52 -0.36 14.70
N ILE A 193 3.07 0.73 14.05
CA ILE A 193 3.68 1.18 12.79
C ILE A 193 5.05 1.78 13.10
N ASP A 194 6.08 1.30 12.42
CA ASP A 194 7.45 1.83 12.51
C ASP A 194 7.46 3.34 12.26
N SER A 195 8.28 4.07 13.04
CA SER A 195 8.32 5.54 13.02
C SER A 195 8.51 6.13 11.63
N ASP A 196 9.28 5.42 10.79
CA ASP A 196 9.70 5.88 9.46
C ASP A 196 8.56 5.72 8.44
N SER A 197 7.59 4.84 8.72
CA SER A 197 6.37 4.64 7.91
C SER A 197 5.17 5.42 8.43
N HIS A 198 5.35 6.25 9.45
CA HIS A 198 4.28 6.90 10.19
C HIS A 198 4.29 8.43 10.01
N THR A 199 4.29 8.89 8.75
CA THR A 199 4.33 10.30 8.35
C THR A 199 3.38 11.18 9.16
N ILE A 200 2.12 10.76 9.35
CA ILE A 200 1.12 11.52 10.12
C ILE A 200 1.55 11.70 11.59
N ARG A 201 2.04 10.63 12.25
CA ARG A 201 2.50 10.74 13.65
C ARG A 201 3.71 11.66 13.73
N THR A 202 4.64 11.52 12.82
CA THR A 202 5.88 12.32 12.79
C THR A 202 5.56 13.80 12.68
N VAL A 203 4.72 14.22 11.71
CA VAL A 203 4.40 15.64 11.52
C VAL A 203 3.50 16.22 12.62
N ILE A 204 2.54 15.45 13.13
CA ILE A 204 1.63 15.92 14.19
C ILE A 204 2.31 15.94 15.57
N MET A 205 3.11 14.93 15.92
CA MET A 205 3.74 14.82 17.24
C MET A 205 5.14 15.43 17.32
N GLY A 206 5.88 15.49 16.20
CA GLY A 206 7.19 16.11 16.13
C GLY A 206 7.16 17.61 16.39
N GLY A 207 5.98 18.23 16.21
CA GLY A 207 5.82 19.67 16.25
C GLY A 207 6.29 20.24 14.93
N GLY A 208 5.36 20.49 14.01
CA GLY A 208 5.65 21.04 12.68
C GLY A 208 6.10 22.50 12.70
N GLU A 209 6.89 22.94 13.67
CA GLU A 209 7.51 24.27 13.67
C GLU A 209 8.52 24.41 12.52
N GLU A 210 8.99 23.29 11.95
CA GLU A 210 9.88 23.26 10.78
C GLU A 210 9.14 23.10 9.44
N ILE A 211 7.85 22.71 9.46
CA ILE A 211 7.05 22.43 8.26
C ILE A 211 5.79 23.30 8.28
N VAL A 212 5.70 24.22 7.32
CA VAL A 212 4.62 25.22 7.22
C VAL A 212 3.24 24.53 7.20
N GLY A 213 2.32 25.04 8.01
CA GLY A 213 0.91 24.61 8.04
C GLY A 213 0.55 23.80 9.28
N TYR A 214 1.42 22.90 9.76
CA TYR A 214 1.11 21.96 10.83
C TYR A 214 0.87 22.60 12.22
N PRO A 215 0.11 21.92 13.11
CA PRO A 215 -0.18 22.46 14.44
C PRO A 215 1.08 22.57 15.29
N THR A 216 1.17 23.65 16.07
CA THR A 216 2.25 23.79 17.06
C THR A 216 2.15 22.71 18.14
N LYS A 217 3.28 22.38 18.77
CA LYS A 217 3.31 21.43 19.89
C LYS A 217 2.35 21.82 21.02
N LEU A 218 2.22 23.11 21.30
CA LEU A 218 1.26 23.66 22.26
C LEU A 218 -0.20 23.40 21.85
N ARG A 219 -0.52 23.52 20.56
CA ARG A 219 -1.85 23.22 20.04
C ARG A 219 -2.16 21.73 20.20
N VAL A 220 -1.25 20.86 19.77
CA VAL A 220 -1.40 19.40 19.89
C VAL A 220 -1.57 18.99 21.35
N GLN A 221 -0.77 19.56 22.26
CA GLN A 221 -0.90 19.33 23.71
C GLN A 221 -2.28 19.74 24.24
N LYS A 222 -2.83 20.87 23.77
CA LYS A 222 -4.18 21.33 24.14
C LYS A 222 -5.24 20.35 23.64
N ASP A 223 -5.11 19.87 22.41
CA ASP A 223 -6.06 18.95 21.81
C ASP A 223 -6.03 17.57 22.50
N ILE A 224 -4.84 17.03 22.81
CA ILE A 224 -4.68 15.83 23.65
C ILE A 224 -5.31 16.01 25.02
N ASN A 225 -5.24 17.21 25.61
CA ASN A 225 -5.80 17.46 26.93
C ASN A 225 -7.33 17.34 26.99
N ASN A 226 -8.02 17.50 25.86
CA ASN A 226 -9.46 17.36 25.73
C ASN A 226 -9.92 15.89 25.59
N ILE A 227 -9.00 14.95 25.39
CA ILE A 227 -9.30 13.53 25.29
C ILE A 227 -9.77 13.00 26.64
N LYS A 228 -10.93 12.33 26.64
CA LYS A 228 -11.53 11.73 27.84
C LYS A 228 -10.88 10.41 28.24
N ASN A 229 -10.43 9.61 27.28
CA ASN A 229 -9.75 8.34 27.54
C ASN A 229 -8.38 8.60 28.16
N LEU A 230 -8.21 8.23 29.43
CA LEU A 230 -6.98 8.49 30.19
C LEU A 230 -5.77 7.70 29.68
N ALA A 231 -5.97 6.47 29.18
CA ALA A 231 -4.89 5.65 28.64
C ALA A 231 -4.35 6.26 27.34
N GLN A 232 -5.25 6.61 26.42
CA GLN A 232 -4.92 7.32 25.19
C GLN A 232 -4.23 8.65 25.48
N LYS A 233 -4.81 9.47 26.36
CA LYS A 233 -4.24 10.76 26.74
C LYS A 233 -2.82 10.62 27.28
N ARG A 234 -2.57 9.65 28.16
CA ARG A 234 -1.22 9.39 28.70
C ARG A 234 -0.25 8.97 27.60
N TYR A 235 -0.64 8.04 26.74
CA TYR A 235 0.18 7.59 25.62
C TYR A 235 0.59 8.77 24.72
N LEU A 236 -0.38 9.57 24.28
CA LEU A 236 -0.12 10.69 23.37
C LEU A 236 0.71 11.80 24.02
N ILE A 237 0.57 12.05 25.33
CA ILE A 237 1.43 12.98 26.07
C ILE A 237 2.86 12.45 26.15
N THR A 238 3.04 11.16 26.46
CA THR A 238 4.38 10.54 26.48
C THR A 238 5.02 10.71 25.10
N LEU A 239 4.29 10.34 24.06
CA LEU A 239 4.74 10.44 22.68
C LEU A 239 5.14 11.88 22.31
N LEU A 240 4.28 12.87 22.58
CA LEU A 240 4.57 14.29 22.32
C LEU A 240 5.83 14.77 23.07
N ASN A 241 6.15 14.19 24.23
CA ASN A 241 7.32 14.55 25.02
C ASN A 241 8.61 13.82 24.61
N GLU A 242 8.51 12.66 23.98
CA GLU A 242 9.64 11.90 23.42
C GLU A 242 10.23 12.60 22.21
N TRP A 243 9.39 13.26 21.41
CA TRP A 243 9.84 14.17 20.34
C TRP A 243 10.42 15.45 20.96
N LYS A 244 11.66 15.35 21.44
CA LYS A 244 12.52 16.46 21.87
C LYS A 244 13.75 16.51 20.97
N GLN A 245 13.83 17.57 20.17
CA GLN A 245 15.06 18.16 19.61
C GLN A 245 16.01 17.15 18.96
N TYR A 246 15.73 16.82 17.70
CA TYR A 246 16.80 16.73 16.71
C TYR A 246 16.94 18.10 16.04
#